data_AF-A0A2V8P7G3-F1
#
_entry.id   AF-A0A2V8P7G3-F1
#
_cell.length_a   1.000
_cell.length_b   1.000
_cell.length_c   1.000
_cell.angle_alpha   90.00
_cell.angle_beta   90.00
_cell.angle_gamma   90.00
#
_symmetry.space_group_name_H-M   'P 1'
#
loop_
_entity.id
_entity.type
_entity.pdbx_description
1 polymer ?
#
loop_
_entity_poly.entity_id
_entity_poly.type
_entity_poly.pdbx_seq_one_letter_code
_entity_poly.pdbx_strand_id
1 'polypeptide(L)' 'MRLLRVIAVVSLCALAGIAQTNKGGINGTVTDQNGALVPGATVVITNLGTNQSQTLTTSESGS' A
#
# COMPACT_ATOMS: atom_id res chain seq x y z
N MET A 1 -39.64 7.72 -16.64
CA MET A 1 -38.99 8.08 -15.35
C MET A 1 -38.36 6.89 -14.61
N ARG A 2 -39.00 5.71 -14.52
CA ARG A 2 -38.40 4.52 -13.85
C ARG A 2 -37.06 4.08 -14.44
N LEU A 3 -36.95 3.97 -15.77
CA LEU A 3 -35.71 3.55 -16.44
C LEU A 3 -34.54 4.53 -16.22
N LEU A 4 -34.80 5.84 -16.31
CA LEU A 4 -33.82 6.89 -16.03
C LEU A 4 -33.28 6.83 -14.59
N ARG A 5 -34.13 6.50 -13.61
CA ARG A 5 -33.70 6.33 -12.21
C ARG A 5 -32.79 5.11 -12.04
N VAL A 6 -33.10 4.00 -12.71
CA VAL A 6 -32.24 2.81 -12.68
C VAL A 6 -30.87 3.10 -13.30
N ILE A 7 -30.83 3.76 -14.46
CA ILE A 7 -29.59 4.14 -15.11
C ILE A 7 -28.77 5.08 -14.22
N ALA A 8 -29.39 6.08 -13.61
CA ALA A 8 -28.71 7.01 -12.70
C ALA A 8 -28.10 6.31 -11.48
N VAL A 9 -28.82 5.34 -10.89
CA VAL A 9 -28.30 4.54 -9.75
C VAL A 9 -27.13 3.67 -10.18
N VAL A 10 -27.23 2.98 -11.32
CA VAL A 10 -26.14 2.13 -11.83
C VAL A 10 -24.89 2.97 -12.16
N SER A 11 -25.05 4.13 -12.81
CA SER A 11 -23.95 5.05 -13.08
C SER A 11 -23.29 5.57 -11.80
N LEU A 12 -24.08 5.86 -10.76
CA LEU A 12 -23.56 6.29 -9.46
C LEU A 12 -22.78 5.16 -8.75
N CYS A 13 -23.27 3.92 -8.80
CA CYS A 13 -22.60 2.75 -8.23
C CYS A 13 -21.28 2.42 -8.96
N ALA A 14 -21.18 2.64 -10.27
CA ALA A 14 -19.97 2.38 -11.04
C ALA A 14 -18.77 3.25 -10.59
N LEU A 15 -19.03 4.47 -10.09
CA LEU A 15 -17.99 5.36 -9.54
C LEU A 15 -17.33 4.79 -8.27
N ALA A 16 -18.04 3.96 -7.50
CA ALA A 16 -17.50 3.38 -6.26
C ALA A 16 -16.41 2.31 -6.50
N GLY A 17 -16.35 1.72 -7.70
CA GLY A 17 -15.36 0.69 -8.05
C GLY A 17 -13.94 1.23 -8.28
N ILE A 18 -13.79 2.54 -8.53
CA ILE A 18 -12.49 3.17 -8.85
C ILE A 18 -11.58 3.28 -7.61
N ALA A 19 -12.14 3.21 -6.40
CA ALA A 19 -11.39 3.34 -5.14
C ALA A 19 -10.86 2.00 -4.57
N GLN A 20 -11.24 0.85 -5.15
CA GLN A 20 -10.75 -0.45 -4.66
C GLN A 20 -9.32 -0.70 -5.15
N THR A 21 -8.39 -0.81 -4.21
CA THR A 21 -7.01 -1.22 -4.49
C THR A 21 -6.71 -2.54 -3.78
N ASN A 22 -6.13 -3.51 -4.50
CA ASN A 22 -5.70 -4.79 -3.94
C ASN A 22 -4.28 -4.73 -3.35
N LYS A 23 -3.80 -3.54 -3.02
CA LYS A 23 -2.44 -3.33 -2.51
C LYS A 23 -2.42 -3.57 -1.01
N GLY A 24 -1.68 -4.59 -0.58
CA GLY A 24 -1.23 -4.73 0.80
C GLY A 24 -0.03 -3.81 1.06
N GLY A 25 0.10 -3.33 2.29
CA GLY A 25 1.25 -2.54 2.75
C GLY A 25 2.12 -3.34 3.73
N ILE A 26 3.43 -3.12 3.67
CA ILE A 26 4.39 -3.61 4.67
C ILE A 26 4.87 -2.39 5.43
N ASN A 27 4.70 -2.39 6.76
CA ASN A 27 5.18 -1.33 7.64
C ASN A 27 6.03 -1.95 8.75
N GLY A 28 7.10 -1.28 9.15
CA GLY A 28 8.00 -1.74 10.21
C GLY A 28 8.98 -0.66 10.61
N THR A 29 9.82 -0.97 11.59
CA THR A 29 10.87 -0.08 12.09
C THR A 29 12.13 -0.91 12.30
N VAL A 30 13.28 -0.40 11.86
CA VAL A 30 14.58 -1.06 12.03
C VAL A 30 15.21 -0.58 13.34
N THR A 31 15.55 -1.53 14.20
CA THR A 31 16.23 -1.28 15.48
C THR A 31 17.51 -2.13 15.60
N ASP A 32 18.47 -1.65 16.40
CA ASP A 32 19.67 -2.40 16.74
C ASP A 32 19.44 -3.34 17.94
N GLN A 33 20.49 -4.09 18.33
CA GLN A 33 20.44 -5.00 19.49
C GLN A 33 20.19 -4.32 20.84
N ASN A 34 20.42 -3.00 20.94
CA ASN A 34 20.16 -2.20 22.13
C ASN A 34 18.76 -1.55 22.10
N GLY A 35 18.00 -1.74 21.01
CA GLY A 35 16.70 -1.13 20.80
C GLY A 35 16.72 0.29 20.22
N ALA A 36 17.89 0.77 19.76
CA ALA A 36 18.00 2.07 19.12
C ALA A 36 17.48 2.03 17.68
N LEU A 37 16.82 3.09 17.23
CA LEU A 37 16.36 3.24 15.84
C LEU A 37 17.55 3.32 14.90
N VAL A 38 17.45 2.71 13.72
CA VAL A 38 18.52 2.70 12.70
C VAL A 38 18.10 3.50 11.46
N PRO A 39 18.55 4.77 11.34
CA PRO A 39 18.39 5.56 10.13
C PRO A 39 19.28 5.07 8.98
N GLY A 40 18.85 5.31 7.74
CA GLY A 40 19.68 5.03 6.56
C GLY A 40 19.86 3.54 6.23
N ALA A 41 19.16 2.64 6.91
CA ALA A 41 19.22 1.21 6.65
C ALA A 41 18.58 0.90 5.29
N THR A 42 19.30 0.14 4.46
CA THR A 42 18.76 -0.35 3.19
C THR A 42 17.86 -1.56 3.43
N VAL A 43 16.60 -1.45 3.02
CA VAL A 43 15.59 -2.51 3.12
C VAL A 43 15.22 -2.98 1.73
N VAL A 44 15.32 -4.29 1.47
CA VAL A 44 14.94 -4.90 0.20
C VAL A 44 13.75 -5.83 0.44
N ILE A 45 12.62 -5.50 -0.17
CA ILE A 45 11.40 -6.30 -0.12
C ILE A 45 11.29 -7.08 -1.43
N THR A 46 11.30 -8.40 -1.36
CA THR A 46 11.17 -9.26 -2.55
C THR A 46 9.83 -9.99 -2.53
N ASN A 47 9.06 -9.84 -3.62
CA ASN A 47 7.86 -10.63 -3.86
C ASN A 47 8.28 -11.97 -4.47
N LEU A 48 8.16 -13.06 -3.72
CA LEU A 48 8.58 -14.41 -4.16
C LEU A 48 7.71 -14.99 -5.29
N GLY A 49 6.47 -14.51 -5.45
CA GLY A 49 5.58 -14.97 -6.53
C GLY A 49 5.87 -14.30 -7.88
N THR A 50 6.35 -13.05 -7.87
CA THR A 50 6.62 -12.28 -9.09
C THR A 50 8.10 -11.99 -9.32
N ASN A 51 8.96 -12.31 -8.36
CA ASN A 51 10.39 -11.94 -8.30
C ASN A 51 10.68 -10.44 -8.40
N GLN A 52 9.67 -9.58 -8.21
CA GLN A 52 9.88 -8.14 -8.15
C GLN A 52 10.47 -7.75 -6.78
N SER A 53 11.44 -6.83 -6.79
CA SER A 53 12.03 -6.28 -5.57
C SER A 53 11.83 -4.78 -5.47
N GLN A 54 11.59 -4.28 -4.26
CA GLN A 54 11.56 -2.87 -3.92
C GLN A 54 12.66 -2.58 -2.90
N THR A 55 13.45 -1.55 -3.16
CA THR A 55 14.49 -1.08 -2.25
C THR A 55 14.06 0.24 -1.62
N LEU A 56 14.15 0.32 -0.30
CA LEU A 56 13.79 1.46 0.52
C LEU A 56 14.94 1.78 1.47
N THR A 57 14.94 2.99 2.00
CA THR A 57 15.89 3.44 3.02
C THR A 57 15.10 3.94 4.22
N THR A 58 15.45 3.51 5.43
CA THR A 58 14.76 3.96 6.65
C THR A 58 15.00 5.44 6.93
N SER A 59 13.98 6.09 7.49
CA SER A 59 14.03 7.48 7.94
C SER A 59 14.79 7.65 9.25
N GLU A 60 14.91 8.89 9.74
CA GLU A 60 15.45 9.21 11.08
C GLU A 60 14.70 8.52 12.22
N SER A 61 13.42 8.17 12.03
CA SER A 61 12.64 7.40 12.99
C SER A 61 12.76 5.88 12.79
N GLY A 62 13.67 5.40 11.94
CA GLY A 62 13.87 3.98 11.63
C GLY A 62 12.75 3.34 10.80
N SER A 63 11.76 4.11 10.36
CA SER A 63 10.61 3.67 9.54
C SER A 63 10.89 3.71 8.05
#